data_AF-A0A384JD46-F1
#
_entry.id   AF-A0A384JD46-F1
#
_cell.length_a   1.000
_cell.length_b   1.000
_cell.length_c   1.000
_cell.angle_alpha   90.00
_cell.angle_beta   90.00
_cell.angle_gamma   90.00
#
_symmetry.space_group_name_H-M   'P 1'
#
loop_
_entity.id
_entity.type
_entity.pdbx_description
1 polymer ?
#
loop_
_entity_poly.entity_id
_entity_poly.type
_entity_poly.pdbx_seq_one_letter_code
_entity_poly.pdbx_strand_id
1 'polypeptide(L)'
;MSSSTIKQKKLVDTLSVAEKVDVVLAYTSILGNAFFSLLTGIWRTRNAKRGSYRRHVLLTAVRTMVRRLSTRQILYVNPNTDNAYETVCKQRGVEPLSETLEDGTQAHWIGEKGAKKVMLNFHGGGFALPASPEAVEYMFKVVDGAEKEGKSLAVLFLSYDLSPSVVYPRQLEQAAALLNHVVQTLNNIQSL
;
A
#
# COMPACT_ATOMS: atom_id res chain seq x y z
N MET A 1 -2.24 9.75 -15.30
CA MET A 1 -2.18 9.67 -13.83
C MET A 1 -3.49 9.04 -13.37
N SER A 2 -3.44 8.04 -12.48
CA SER A 2 -4.64 7.39 -11.95
C SER A 2 -5.48 8.33 -11.07
N SER A 3 -6.72 7.94 -10.79
CA SER A 3 -7.58 8.60 -9.82
C SER A 3 -6.93 8.69 -8.44
N SER A 4 -6.35 7.59 -7.92
CA SER A 4 -5.72 7.55 -6.60
C SER A 4 -4.55 8.53 -6.50
N THR A 5 -3.70 8.58 -7.53
CA THR A 5 -2.59 9.52 -7.64
C THR A 5 -3.08 10.98 -7.62
N ILE A 6 -4.12 11.29 -8.41
CA ILE A 6 -4.67 12.66 -8.49
C ILE A 6 -5.26 13.09 -7.14
N LYS A 7 -6.05 12.21 -6.49
CA LYS A 7 -6.70 12.50 -5.20
C LYS A 7 -5.68 12.71 -4.08
N GLN A 8 -4.68 11.83 -3.99
CA GLN A 8 -3.62 11.96 -2.99
C GLN A 8 -2.80 13.24 -3.21
N LYS A 9 -2.40 13.54 -4.45
CA LYS A 9 -1.67 14.78 -4.77
C LYS A 9 -2.48 16.02 -4.38
N LYS A 10 -3.76 16.07 -4.75
CA LYS A 10 -4.65 17.19 -4.38
C LYS A 10 -4.74 17.38 -2.87
N LEU A 11 -4.85 16.29 -2.10
CA LEU A 11 -4.84 16.35 -0.64
C LEU A 11 -3.51 16.90 -0.12
N VAL A 12 -2.39 16.39 -0.64
CA VAL A 12 -1.04 16.79 -0.26
C VAL A 12 -0.80 18.30 -0.50
N ASP A 13 -1.26 18.80 -1.64
CA ASP A 13 -1.13 20.22 -2.00
C ASP A 13 -1.91 21.14 -1.03
N THR A 14 -2.90 20.60 -0.32
CA THR A 14 -3.68 21.37 0.69
C THR A 14 -3.05 21.40 2.09
N LEU A 15 -1.89 20.75 2.32
CA LEU A 15 -1.25 20.80 3.63
C LEU A 15 -0.70 22.19 3.93
N SER A 16 -1.07 22.70 5.11
CA SER A 16 -0.54 23.94 5.65
C SER A 16 0.96 23.82 5.98
N VAL A 17 1.63 24.97 6.07
CA VAL A 17 3.04 25.03 6.51
C VAL A 17 3.19 24.45 7.92
N ALA A 18 2.22 24.70 8.80
CA ALA A 18 2.21 24.16 10.16
C ALA A 18 2.14 22.62 10.18
N GLU A 19 1.26 22.01 9.36
CA GLU A 19 1.20 20.55 9.23
C GLU A 19 2.53 19.96 8.73
N LYS A 20 3.20 20.63 7.78
CA LYS A 20 4.52 20.21 7.26
C LYS A 20 5.63 20.34 8.31
N VAL A 21 5.63 21.40 9.12
CA VAL A 21 6.56 21.55 10.25
C VAL A 21 6.28 20.48 11.31
N ASP A 22 5.03 20.20 11.63
CA ASP A 22 4.66 19.15 12.58
C ASP A 22 5.09 17.76 12.11
N VAL A 23 5.12 17.48 10.81
CA VAL A 23 5.73 16.25 10.26
C VAL A 23 7.19 16.14 10.68
N VAL A 24 7.99 17.22 10.53
CA VAL A 24 9.40 17.19 10.93
C VAL A 24 9.54 16.89 12.43
N LEU A 25 8.76 17.58 13.27
CA LEU A 25 8.74 17.34 14.73
C LEU A 25 8.28 15.92 15.09
N ALA A 26 7.32 15.37 14.34
CA ALA A 26 6.87 14.00 14.48
C ALA A 26 8.00 13.00 14.17
N TYR A 27 8.75 13.19 13.09
CA TYR A 27 9.91 12.35 12.78
C TYR A 27 11.01 12.46 13.83
N THR A 28 11.31 13.67 14.34
CA THR A 28 12.21 13.84 15.48
C THR A 28 11.73 13.06 16.71
N SER A 29 10.43 13.08 16.98
CA SER A 29 9.83 12.31 18.09
C SER A 29 9.93 10.80 17.88
N ILE A 30 9.71 10.32 16.65
CA ILE A 30 9.82 8.89 16.30
C ILE A 30 11.26 8.42 16.51
N LEU A 31 12.24 9.13 15.94
CA LEU A 31 13.66 8.81 16.05
C LEU A 31 14.15 8.91 17.49
N GLY A 32 13.79 9.98 18.20
CA GLY A 32 14.16 10.19 19.60
C GLY A 32 13.62 9.08 20.52
N ASN A 33 12.33 8.73 20.40
CA ASN A 33 11.74 7.66 21.20
C ASN A 33 12.28 6.28 20.83
N ALA A 34 12.51 6.02 19.54
CA ALA A 34 13.12 4.77 19.09
C ALA A 34 14.55 4.64 19.64
N PHE A 35 15.36 5.69 19.55
CA PHE A 35 16.71 5.72 20.10
C PHE A 35 16.72 5.57 21.62
N PHE A 36 15.85 6.28 22.34
CA PHE A 36 15.72 6.12 23.79
C PHE A 36 15.28 4.70 24.16
N SER A 37 14.39 4.08 23.38
CA SER A 37 14.00 2.67 23.57
C SER A 37 15.11 1.68 23.24
N LEU A 38 16.04 2.04 22.34
CA LEU A 38 17.24 1.26 22.07
C LEU A 38 18.14 1.28 23.31
N LEU A 39 18.41 2.47 23.87
CA LEU A 39 19.23 2.60 25.08
C LEU A 39 18.60 1.88 26.27
N THR A 40 17.33 2.13 26.54
CA THR A 40 16.66 1.66 27.78
C THR A 40 15.99 0.29 27.65
N GLY A 41 15.84 -0.21 26.43
CA GLY A 41 15.01 -1.38 26.14
C GLY A 41 15.51 -2.65 26.80
N ILE A 42 16.83 -2.83 26.97
CA ILE A 42 17.39 -4.05 27.55
C ILE A 42 16.94 -4.25 29.00
N TRP A 43 16.91 -3.18 29.81
CA TRP A 43 16.40 -3.24 31.18
C TRP A 43 14.90 -3.48 31.23
N ARG A 44 14.17 -2.95 30.25
CA ARG A 44 12.71 -3.08 30.17
C ARG A 44 12.25 -4.45 29.67
N THR A 45 13.02 -5.10 28.79
CA THR A 45 12.69 -6.42 28.24
C THR A 45 13.35 -7.58 28.99
N ARG A 46 14.32 -7.32 29.89
CA ARG A 46 15.04 -8.37 30.65
C ARG A 46 14.12 -9.34 31.40
N ASN A 47 13.01 -8.83 31.93
CA ASN A 47 12.04 -9.60 32.71
C ASN A 47 10.71 -9.81 31.96
N ALA A 48 10.65 -9.49 30.66
CA ALA A 48 9.42 -9.59 29.91
C ALA A 48 9.09 -11.06 29.62
N LYS A 49 7.93 -11.54 30.11
CA LYS A 49 7.44 -12.90 29.85
C LYS A 49 7.24 -13.20 28.36
N ARG A 50 6.96 -12.16 27.56
CA ARG A 50 6.78 -12.21 26.09
C ARG A 50 7.28 -10.92 25.44
N GLY A 51 8.03 -11.05 24.35
CA GLY A 51 8.49 -9.93 23.51
C GLY A 51 10.01 -9.77 23.49
N SER A 52 10.59 -9.67 22.29
CA SER A 52 12.02 -9.44 22.12
C SER A 52 12.38 -7.96 22.22
N TYR A 53 13.62 -7.66 22.60
CA TYR A 53 14.19 -6.31 22.59
C TYR A 53 13.96 -5.59 21.25
N ARG A 54 14.23 -6.28 20.13
CA ARG A 54 13.96 -5.77 18.77
C ARG A 54 12.49 -5.36 18.58
N ARG A 55 11.56 -6.21 19.01
CA ARG A 55 10.12 -5.93 18.93
C ARG A 55 9.73 -4.72 19.77
N HIS A 56 10.33 -4.54 20.95
CA HIS A 56 10.07 -3.38 21.80
C HIS A 56 10.46 -2.07 21.11
N VAL A 57 11.65 -2.02 20.51
CA VAL A 57 12.15 -0.84 19.78
C VAL A 57 11.25 -0.55 18.58
N LEU A 58 10.98 -1.56 17.75
CA LEU A 58 10.13 -1.42 16.57
C LEU A 58 8.71 -0.93 16.94
N LEU A 59 8.08 -1.55 17.93
CA LEU A 59 6.74 -1.14 18.36
C LEU A 59 6.74 0.25 19.00
N THR A 60 7.85 0.71 19.59
CA THR A 60 7.95 2.09 20.11
C THR A 60 7.96 3.09 18.96
N ALA A 61 8.71 2.82 17.90
CA ALA A 61 8.70 3.64 16.69
C ALA A 61 7.29 3.68 16.06
N VAL A 62 6.68 2.50 15.81
CA VAL A 62 5.35 2.40 15.20
C VAL A 62 4.27 3.09 16.05
N ARG A 63 4.26 2.89 17.37
CA ARG A 63 3.28 3.57 18.25
C ARG A 63 3.49 5.08 18.26
N THR A 64 4.74 5.55 18.24
CA THR A 64 5.02 6.98 18.17
C THR A 64 4.54 7.56 16.85
N MET A 65 4.77 6.87 15.74
CA MET A 65 4.28 7.25 14.42
C MET A 65 2.76 7.37 14.40
N VAL A 66 2.04 6.32 14.80
CA VAL A 66 0.56 6.29 14.82
C VAL A 66 -0.01 7.40 15.73
N ARG A 67 0.67 7.74 16.82
CA ARG A 67 0.24 8.81 17.73
C ARG A 67 0.53 10.22 17.18
N ARG A 68 1.61 10.40 16.41
CA ARG A 68 2.09 11.72 16.00
C ARG A 68 1.63 12.15 14.62
N LEU A 69 1.44 11.21 13.70
CA LEU A 69 1.05 11.52 12.33
C LEU A 69 -0.45 11.36 12.11
N SER A 70 -1.08 12.39 11.56
CA SER A 70 -2.42 12.30 10.97
C SER A 70 -2.39 11.57 9.64
N THR A 71 -3.54 11.07 9.18
CA THR A 71 -3.65 10.41 7.86
C THR A 71 -3.18 11.30 6.70
N ARG A 72 -3.50 12.61 6.75
CA ARG A 72 -3.02 13.58 5.75
C ARG A 72 -1.50 13.63 5.69
N GLN A 73 -0.85 13.69 6.86
CA GLN A 73 0.60 13.69 6.96
C GLN A 73 1.21 12.35 6.54
N ILE A 74 0.54 11.22 6.81
CA ILE A 74 0.97 9.91 6.32
C ILE A 74 0.96 9.86 4.79
N LEU A 75 -0.11 10.36 4.15
CA LEU A 75 -0.21 10.45 2.69
C LEU A 75 0.76 11.47 2.07
N TYR A 76 1.21 12.45 2.85
CA TYR A 76 2.24 13.40 2.44
C TYR A 76 3.65 12.78 2.38
N VAL A 77 3.99 11.93 3.34
CA VAL A 77 5.35 11.35 3.43
C VAL A 77 5.50 10.01 2.74
N ASN A 78 4.40 9.37 2.34
CA ASN A 78 4.43 8.11 1.61
C ASN A 78 4.07 8.32 0.14
N PRO A 79 4.76 7.62 -0.78
CA PRO A 79 4.32 7.54 -2.17
C PRO A 79 2.93 6.87 -2.24
N ASN A 80 2.21 7.11 -3.34
CA ASN A 80 0.92 6.45 -3.57
C ASN A 80 1.11 4.98 -4.01
N THR A 81 0.00 4.25 -4.10
CA THR A 81 -0.02 2.83 -4.46
C THR A 81 0.57 2.57 -5.86
N ASP A 82 0.33 3.43 -6.85
CA ASP A 82 0.90 3.27 -8.20
C ASP A 82 2.44 3.31 -8.17
N ASN A 83 3.00 4.28 -7.44
CA ASN A 83 4.45 4.41 -7.28
C ASN A 83 5.05 3.18 -6.58
N ALA A 84 4.35 2.61 -5.60
CA ALA A 84 4.79 1.37 -4.95
C ALA A 84 4.84 0.21 -5.96
N TYR A 85 3.83 0.09 -6.83
CA TYR A 85 3.81 -0.88 -7.90
C TYR A 85 4.95 -0.68 -8.91
N GLU A 86 5.10 0.53 -9.44
CA GLU A 86 6.17 0.89 -10.38
C GLU A 86 7.56 0.64 -9.81
N THR A 87 7.76 0.92 -8.51
CA THR A 87 9.02 0.65 -7.80
C THR A 87 9.36 -0.83 -7.82
N VAL A 88 8.39 -1.71 -7.51
CA VAL A 88 8.60 -3.16 -7.51
C VAL A 88 8.81 -3.68 -8.92
N CYS A 89 8.04 -3.20 -9.90
CA CYS A 89 8.24 -3.55 -11.31
C CYS A 89 9.66 -3.24 -11.77
N LYS A 90 10.16 -2.04 -11.46
CA LYS A 90 11.53 -1.63 -11.75
C LYS A 90 12.56 -2.51 -11.04
N GLN A 91 12.35 -2.84 -9.77
CA GLN A 91 13.25 -3.72 -9.01
C GLN A 91 13.31 -5.15 -9.58
N ARG A 92 12.19 -5.63 -10.13
CA ARG A 92 12.08 -6.95 -10.76
C ARG A 92 12.45 -6.97 -12.24
N GLY A 93 12.66 -5.82 -12.87
CA GLY A 93 12.91 -5.73 -14.31
C GLY A 93 11.70 -6.14 -15.16
N VAL A 94 10.48 -5.93 -14.67
CA VAL A 94 9.24 -6.19 -15.40
C VAL A 94 8.60 -4.88 -15.82
N GLU A 95 8.02 -4.86 -17.02
CA GLU A 95 7.30 -3.69 -17.52
C GLU A 95 5.97 -3.51 -16.76
N PRO A 96 5.70 -2.33 -16.17
CA PRO A 96 4.43 -2.04 -15.52
C PRO A 96 3.25 -2.17 -16.50
N LEU A 97 2.20 -2.90 -16.12
CA LEU A 97 0.99 -3.07 -16.91
C LEU A 97 -0.24 -2.85 -16.03
N SER A 98 -1.23 -2.10 -16.52
CA SER A 98 -2.42 -1.76 -15.74
C SER A 98 -3.69 -1.77 -16.59
N GLU A 99 -4.81 -2.14 -15.97
CA GLU A 99 -6.14 -1.80 -16.45
C GLU A 99 -6.52 -0.41 -15.92
N THR A 100 -7.16 0.41 -16.76
CA THR A 100 -7.75 1.69 -16.33
C THR A 100 -9.26 1.60 -16.53
N LEU A 101 -10.01 1.76 -15.45
CA LEU A 101 -11.48 1.78 -15.46
C LEU A 101 -12.00 3.13 -15.96
N GLU A 102 -13.29 3.20 -16.28
CA GLU A 102 -13.94 4.40 -16.85
C GLU A 102 -13.72 5.68 -16.03
N ASP A 103 -13.66 5.55 -14.70
CA ASP A 103 -13.48 6.67 -13.77
C ASP A 103 -12.00 7.02 -13.49
N GLY A 104 -11.07 6.41 -14.23
CA GLY A 104 -9.63 6.61 -14.08
C GLY A 104 -8.99 5.80 -12.95
N THR A 105 -9.75 4.92 -12.27
CA THR A 105 -9.20 3.96 -11.31
C THR A 105 -8.29 2.96 -12.02
N GLN A 106 -7.14 2.68 -11.40
CA GLN A 106 -6.18 1.72 -11.94
C GLN A 106 -6.13 0.44 -11.13
N ALA A 107 -5.94 -0.66 -11.83
CA ALA A 107 -5.59 -1.95 -11.25
C ALA A 107 -4.37 -2.50 -12.00
N HIS A 108 -3.33 -2.84 -11.25
CA HIS A 108 -2.04 -3.20 -11.80
C HIS A 108 -1.89 -4.72 -11.94
N TRP A 109 -1.42 -5.17 -13.08
CA TRP A 109 -1.16 -6.58 -13.35
C TRP A 109 0.12 -7.05 -12.68
N ILE A 110 0.07 -8.21 -12.05
CA ILE A 110 1.21 -8.96 -11.54
C ILE A 110 1.09 -10.38 -12.10
N GLY A 111 2.11 -10.83 -12.82
CA GLY A 111 2.04 -12.04 -13.64
C GLY A 111 1.50 -11.76 -15.05
N GLU A 112 1.29 -12.83 -15.82
CA GLU A 112 0.89 -12.72 -17.21
C GLU A 112 -0.61 -12.39 -17.39
N LYS A 113 -0.90 -11.34 -18.17
CA LYS A 113 -2.25 -11.03 -18.65
C LYS A 113 -2.69 -12.17 -19.57
N GLY A 114 -3.69 -12.94 -19.15
CA GLY A 114 -4.10 -14.18 -19.82
C GLY A 114 -4.02 -15.42 -18.94
N ALA A 115 -3.57 -15.29 -17.69
CA ALA A 115 -3.56 -16.41 -16.76
C ALA A 115 -4.94 -17.06 -16.59
N LYS A 116 -4.95 -18.39 -16.37
CA LYS A 116 -6.17 -19.20 -16.18
C LYS A 116 -6.99 -18.77 -14.95
N LYS A 117 -6.32 -18.17 -13.96
CA LYS A 117 -6.95 -17.62 -12.77
C LYS A 117 -6.45 -16.20 -12.55
N VAL A 118 -7.38 -15.30 -12.25
CA VAL A 118 -7.09 -13.92 -11.86
C VAL A 118 -7.55 -13.72 -10.42
N MET A 119 -6.63 -13.30 -9.56
CA MET A 119 -6.92 -12.90 -8.18
C MET A 119 -7.02 -11.39 -8.10
N LEU A 120 -8.11 -10.87 -7.54
CA LEU A 120 -8.21 -9.44 -7.22
C LEU A 120 -7.57 -9.20 -5.86
N ASN A 121 -6.61 -8.28 -5.78
CA ASN A 121 -6.02 -7.86 -4.53
C ASN A 121 -6.48 -6.45 -4.16
N PHE A 122 -7.03 -6.34 -2.96
CA PHE A 122 -7.36 -5.08 -2.31
C PHE A 122 -6.44 -4.93 -1.11
N HIS A 123 -5.44 -4.06 -1.22
CA HIS A 123 -4.43 -3.91 -0.17
C HIS A 123 -5.04 -3.45 1.15
N GLY A 124 -4.38 -3.78 2.27
CA GLY A 124 -4.80 -3.33 3.60
C GLY A 124 -4.47 -1.84 3.85
N GLY A 125 -4.54 -1.42 5.11
CA GLY A 125 -4.20 -0.04 5.51
C GLY A 125 -5.39 0.82 5.92
N GLY A 126 -6.56 0.21 6.17
CA GLY A 126 -7.73 0.90 6.70
C GLY A 126 -8.27 2.00 5.79
N PHE A 127 -8.10 1.86 4.47
CA PHE A 127 -8.41 2.87 3.45
C PHE A 127 -7.68 4.21 3.60
N ALA A 128 -6.69 4.28 4.49
CA ALA A 128 -6.00 5.50 4.89
C ALA A 128 -4.49 5.45 4.59
N LEU A 129 -3.96 4.26 4.34
CA LEU A 129 -2.55 4.02 4.01
C LEU A 129 -2.43 3.50 2.58
N PRO A 130 -1.49 4.01 1.77
CA PRO A 130 -1.19 3.44 0.47
C PRO A 130 -0.54 2.06 0.63
N ALA A 131 -0.55 1.27 -0.43
CA ALA A 131 0.22 0.04 -0.46
C ALA A 131 1.71 0.37 -0.33
N SER A 132 2.44 -0.43 0.47
CA SER A 132 3.90 -0.36 0.48
C SER A 132 4.47 -1.23 -0.65
N PRO A 133 5.70 -0.97 -1.12
CA PRO A 133 6.38 -1.84 -2.08
C PRO A 133 6.44 -3.30 -1.61
N GLU A 134 6.60 -3.55 -0.31
CA GLU A 134 6.62 -4.91 0.25
C GLU A 134 5.28 -5.65 0.09
N ALA A 135 4.15 -4.93 0.16
CA ALA A 135 2.83 -5.50 -0.07
C ALA A 135 2.64 -5.91 -1.54
N VAL A 136 3.13 -5.11 -2.48
CA VAL A 136 3.14 -5.44 -3.91
C VAL A 136 4.10 -6.60 -4.20
N GLU A 137 5.32 -6.53 -3.68
CA GLU A 137 6.34 -7.58 -3.81
C GLU A 137 5.85 -8.93 -3.26
N TYR A 138 5.07 -8.91 -2.18
CA TYR A 138 4.43 -10.11 -1.66
C TYR A 138 3.47 -10.73 -2.67
N MET A 139 2.68 -9.94 -3.41
CA MET A 139 1.80 -10.45 -4.46
C MET A 139 2.58 -11.03 -5.64
N PHE A 140 3.71 -10.43 -6.02
CA PHE A 140 4.61 -11.06 -6.98
C PHE A 140 5.11 -12.42 -6.50
N LYS A 141 5.56 -12.54 -5.24
CA LYS A 141 6.00 -13.83 -4.68
C LYS A 141 4.88 -14.88 -4.65
N VAL A 142 3.62 -14.47 -4.47
CA VAL A 142 2.46 -15.37 -4.55
C VAL A 142 2.30 -15.90 -5.99
N VAL A 143 2.43 -15.05 -7.00
CA VAL A 143 2.41 -15.45 -8.41
C VAL A 143 3.59 -16.36 -8.74
N ASP A 144 4.82 -15.97 -8.39
CA ASP A 144 6.04 -16.78 -8.59
C ASP A 144 5.88 -18.18 -7.97
N GLY A 145 5.28 -18.27 -6.78
CA GLY A 145 5.02 -19.51 -6.08
C GLY A 145 3.97 -20.38 -6.80
N ALA A 146 2.94 -19.77 -7.37
CA ALA A 146 1.93 -20.49 -8.15
C ALA A 146 2.53 -21.05 -9.45
N GLU A 147 3.36 -20.26 -10.14
CA GLU A 147 4.03 -20.67 -11.38
C GLU A 147 4.98 -21.85 -11.15
N LYS A 148 5.74 -21.85 -10.06
CA LYS A 148 6.61 -22.97 -9.67
C LYS A 148 5.85 -24.29 -9.46
N GLU A 149 4.58 -24.19 -9.07
CA GLU A 149 3.66 -25.32 -8.91
C GLU A 149 2.88 -25.64 -10.20
N GLY A 150 3.28 -25.06 -11.34
CA GLY A 150 2.62 -25.25 -12.64
C GLY A 150 1.23 -24.62 -12.73
N LYS A 151 0.89 -23.67 -11.84
CA LYS A 151 -0.41 -22.99 -11.81
C LYS A 151 -0.30 -21.64 -12.51
N SER A 152 -1.17 -21.43 -13.50
CA SER A 152 -1.32 -20.13 -14.17
C SER A 152 -2.20 -19.21 -13.33
N LEU A 153 -1.57 -18.25 -12.63
CA LEU A 153 -2.19 -17.26 -11.76
C LEU A 153 -1.66 -15.87 -12.11
N ALA A 154 -2.56 -14.90 -12.23
CA ALA A 154 -2.22 -13.47 -12.24
C ALA A 154 -2.98 -12.74 -11.13
N VAL A 155 -2.48 -11.57 -10.75
CA VAL A 155 -3.12 -10.69 -9.78
C VAL A 155 -3.43 -9.35 -10.44
N LEU A 156 -4.64 -8.84 -10.19
CA LEU A 156 -4.99 -7.44 -10.40
C LEU A 156 -4.96 -6.73 -9.05
N PHE A 157 -3.94 -5.91 -8.85
CA PHE A 157 -3.71 -5.14 -7.64
C PHE A 157 -4.40 -3.77 -7.75
N LEU A 158 -5.50 -3.59 -7.03
CA LEU A 158 -6.30 -2.36 -7.12
C LEU A 158 -5.59 -1.19 -6.44
N SER A 159 -5.40 -0.10 -7.19
CA SER A 159 -4.99 1.20 -6.67
C SER A 159 -6.22 2.07 -6.42
N TYR A 160 -6.87 1.83 -5.29
CA TYR A 160 -8.08 2.56 -4.88
C TYR A 160 -7.76 3.91 -4.22
N ASP A 161 -8.75 4.79 -4.17
CA ASP A 161 -8.63 6.13 -3.58
C ASP A 161 -8.55 6.06 -2.05
N LEU A 162 -7.72 6.89 -1.43
CA LEU A 162 -7.50 6.86 0.02
C LEU A 162 -8.23 7.98 0.77
N SER A 163 -8.79 7.63 1.91
CA SER A 163 -9.24 8.59 2.93
C SER A 163 -8.05 9.39 3.47
N PRO A 164 -8.22 10.68 3.78
CA PRO A 164 -9.47 11.46 3.73
C PRO A 164 -9.70 12.18 2.39
N SER A 165 -8.93 11.90 1.34
CA SER A 165 -9.12 12.54 0.01
C SER A 165 -10.48 12.22 -0.61
N VAL A 166 -11.04 11.08 -0.21
CA VAL A 166 -12.38 10.61 -0.50
C VAL A 166 -12.98 10.02 0.78
N VAL A 167 -14.28 9.78 0.77
CA VAL A 167 -15.01 9.14 1.87
C VAL A 167 -15.74 7.90 1.37
N TYR A 168 -16.18 7.06 2.30
CA TYR A 168 -17.09 5.94 2.02
C TYR A 168 -18.28 6.42 1.17
N PRO A 169 -18.74 5.66 0.16
CA PRO A 169 -18.39 4.28 -0.17
C PRO A 169 -17.32 4.09 -1.27
N ARG A 170 -16.59 5.15 -1.65
CA ARG A 170 -15.75 5.21 -2.86
C ARG A 170 -14.86 3.97 -3.10
N GLN A 171 -14.15 3.48 -2.09
CA GLN A 171 -13.24 2.35 -2.25
C GLN A 171 -13.96 1.04 -2.58
N LEU A 172 -15.17 0.85 -2.05
CA LEU A 172 -16.00 -0.31 -2.35
C LEU A 172 -16.57 -0.21 -3.75
N GLU A 173 -16.95 0.99 -4.21
CA GLU A 173 -17.35 1.22 -5.60
C GLU A 173 -16.22 0.87 -6.57
N GLN A 174 -14.98 1.28 -6.28
CA GLN A 174 -13.81 0.95 -7.09
C GLN A 174 -13.54 -0.57 -7.11
N ALA A 175 -13.69 -1.25 -5.97
CA ALA A 175 -13.55 -2.71 -5.90
C ALA A 175 -14.64 -3.43 -6.70
N ALA A 176 -15.89 -2.99 -6.60
CA ALA A 176 -17.02 -3.53 -7.37
C ALA A 176 -16.86 -3.26 -8.87
N ALA A 177 -16.40 -2.06 -9.25
CA ALA A 177 -16.13 -1.70 -10.64
C ALA A 177 -15.02 -2.58 -11.24
N LEU A 178 -13.94 -2.83 -10.50
CA LEU A 178 -12.88 -3.75 -10.97
C LEU A 178 -13.42 -5.18 -11.14
N LEU A 179 -14.20 -5.68 -10.19
CA LEU A 179 -14.82 -7.00 -10.29
C LEU A 179 -15.71 -7.10 -11.54
N ASN A 180 -16.56 -6.10 -11.78
CA ASN A 180 -17.41 -6.05 -12.96
C ASN A 180 -16.58 -6.01 -14.26
N HIS A 181 -15.52 -5.21 -14.30
CA HIS A 181 -14.59 -5.16 -15.45
C HIS A 181 -13.97 -6.52 -15.75
N VAL A 182 -13.55 -7.26 -14.71
CA VAL A 182 -12.98 -8.60 -14.89
C VAL A 182 -14.01 -9.57 -15.45
N VAL A 183 -15.22 -9.58 -14.88
CA VAL A 183 -16.28 -10.51 -15.28
C VAL A 183 -16.84 -10.22 -16.67
N GLN A 184 -17.03 -8.94 -17.02
CA GLN A 184 -17.72 -8.54 -18.24
C GLN A 184 -16.77 -8.25 -19.41
N THR A 185 -15.56 -7.76 -19.13
CA THR A 185 -14.61 -7.38 -20.17
C THR A 185 -13.53 -8.44 -20.33
N LEU A 186 -12.84 -8.81 -19.25
CA LEU A 186 -11.66 -9.66 -19.34
C LEU A 186 -12.01 -11.14 -19.55
N ASN A 187 -13.04 -11.66 -18.88
CA ASN A 187 -13.47 -13.05 -19.06
C ASN A 187 -14.03 -13.32 -20.47
N ASN A 188 -14.78 -12.37 -21.04
CA ASN A 188 -15.34 -12.51 -22.39
C ASN A 188 -14.25 -12.52 -23.47
N ILE A 189 -13.08 -11.94 -23.20
CA ILE A 189 -11.91 -11.96 -24.10
C ILE A 189 -11.16 -13.29 -24.02
N GLN A 190 -11.18 -14.00 -22.88
CA GLN A 190 -10.52 -15.31 -22.74
C GLN A 190 -11.30 -16.48 -23.37
N SER A 191 -12.57 -16.27 -23.73
CA SER A 191 -13.44 -17.29 -24.36
C SER A 191 -13.49 -17.25 -25.89
N LEU A 192 -12.76 -16.31 -26.52
CA LEU A 192 -12.61 -16.17 -27.98
C LEU A 192 -11.19 -16.57 -28.40
#